data_AF-A0A8I2JYM9-F1
#
_entry.id   AF-A0A8I2JYM9-F1
#
_cell.length_a   1.000
_cell.length_b   1.000
_cell.length_c   1.000
_cell.angle_alpha   90.00
_cell.angle_beta   90.00
_cell.angle_gamma   90.00
#
_symmetry.space_group_name_H-M   'P 1'
#
loop_
_entity.id
_entity.type
_entity.pdbx_description
1 polymer ?
#
loop_
_entity_poly.entity_id
_entity_poly.type
_entity_poly.pdbx_seq_one_letter_code
_entity_poly.pdbx_strand_id
1 'polypeptide(L)' 'MQTISVRLQIERKLDALPLEQQRRVLDFITHLDYPGFPPGIPGKDLIQFAGTLSPEDAEELIQIIEDGCEKIDYNKTK' A
#
# COMPACT_ATOMS: atom_id res chain seq x y z
N MET A 1 38.93 -4.09 3.64
CA MET A 1 37.74 -3.37 4.15
C MET A 1 36.84 -4.39 4.83
N GLN A 2 36.60 -4.25 6.13
CA GLN A 2 35.70 -5.15 6.86
C GLN A 2 34.26 -4.82 6.45
N THR A 3 33.60 -5.75 5.78
CA THR A 3 32.18 -5.65 5.44
C THR A 3 31.37 -5.76 6.73
N ILE A 4 30.84 -4.63 7.20
CA ILE A 4 29.94 -4.60 8.36
C ILE A 4 28.72 -5.46 8.02
N SER A 5 28.38 -6.42 8.89
CA SER A 5 27.22 -7.30 8.69
C SER A 5 25.93 -6.47 8.55
N VAL A 6 25.02 -6.92 7.68
CA VAL A 6 23.73 -6.24 7.44
C VAL A 6 22.97 -6.03 8.75
N ARG A 7 23.00 -7.04 9.63
CA ARG A 7 22.43 -6.95 10.99
C ARG A 7 22.96 -5.74 11.77
N LEU A 8 24.29 -5.57 11.83
CA LEU A 8 24.89 -4.48 12.60
C LEU A 8 24.59 -3.10 12.00
N GLN A 9 24.38 -3.02 10.68
CA GLN A 9 23.95 -1.78 10.04
C GLN A 9 22.49 -1.43 10.38
N ILE A 10 21.62 -2.44 10.48
CA ILE A 10 20.22 -2.27 10.88
C ILE A 10 20.15 -1.81 12.34
N GLU A 11 20.86 -2.48 13.26
CA GLU A 11 20.92 -2.12 14.68
C GLU A 11 21.34 -0.65 14.87
N ARG A 12 22.44 -0.23 14.23
CA ARG A 12 22.92 1.16 14.30
C ARG A 12 21.92 2.19 13.77
N LYS A 13 21.18 1.86 12.72
CA LYS A 13 20.16 2.75 12.16
C LYS A 13 18.93 2.82 13.06
N LEU A 14 18.54 1.69 13.65
CA LEU A 14 17.41 1.60 14.56
C LEU A 14 17.64 2.41 15.84
N ASP A 15 18.85 2.31 16.42
CA ASP A 15 19.22 3.05 17.63
C ASP A 15 19.17 4.58 17.45
N ALA A 16 19.41 5.06 16.23
CA ALA A 16 19.37 6.49 15.89
C ALA A 16 17.95 7.03 15.65
N LEU A 17 16.94 6.15 15.56
CA LEU A 17 15.55 6.55 15.32
C LEU A 17 14.83 6.88 16.64
N PRO A 18 13.90 7.86 16.65
CA PRO A 18 13.01 8.04 17.78
C PRO A 18 12.05 6.84 17.95
N LEU A 19 11.50 6.69 19.15
CA LEU A 19 10.72 5.51 19.56
C LEU A 19 9.56 5.17 18.60
N GLU A 20 8.84 6.19 18.11
CA GLU A 20 7.73 5.99 17.17
C GLU A 20 8.19 5.40 15.84
N GLN A 21 9.35 5.81 15.36
CA GLN A 21 9.95 5.25 14.13
C GLN A 21 10.52 3.85 14.38
N GLN A 22 11.07 3.58 15.56
CA GLN A 22 11.49 2.21 15.92
C GLN A 22 10.29 1.25 15.93
N ARG A 23 9.14 1.68 16.47
CA ARG A 23 7.88 0.90 16.43
C ARG A 23 7.44 0.59 15.00
N ARG A 24 7.47 1.58 14.10
CA ARG A 24 7.16 1.37 12.68
C ARG A 24 8.09 0.36 12.01
N VAL A 25 9.38 0.38 12.35
CA VAL A 25 10.35 -0.59 11.83
C VAL A 25 10.04 -1.99 12.35
N LEU A 26 9.71 -2.12 13.64
CA LEU A 26 9.29 -3.40 14.22
C LEU A 26 8.04 -3.94 13.50
N ASP A 27 6.99 -3.12 13.35
CA ASP A 27 5.78 -3.50 12.63
C ASP A 27 6.11 -3.99 11.21
N PHE A 28 6.95 -3.25 10.48
CA PHE A 28 7.36 -3.63 9.13
C PHE A 28 8.09 -4.99 9.09
N ILE A 29 9.04 -5.21 9.99
CA ILE A 29 9.78 -6.48 10.06
C ILE A 29 8.85 -7.64 10.45
N THR A 30 7.88 -7.40 11.34
CA THR A 30 6.84 -8.38 11.66
C THR A 30 6.00 -8.76 10.43
N HIS A 31 5.74 -7.82 9.52
CA HIS A 31 5.07 -8.12 8.24
C HIS A 31 5.99 -8.87 7.26
N LEU A 32 7.31 -8.68 7.32
CA LEU A 32 8.27 -9.44 6.50
C LEU A 32 8.40 -10.91 6.96
N ASP A 33 8.23 -11.17 8.26
CA ASP A 33 8.27 -12.52 8.84
C ASP A 33 6.99 -13.31 8.57
N TYR A 34 5.95 -12.65 8.02
CA TYR A 34 4.80 -13.36 7.47
C TYR A 34 5.22 -14.05 6.16
N PRO A 35 5.24 -15.39 6.08
CA PRO A 35 5.73 -16.15 4.91
C PRO A 35 4.84 -16.01 3.66
N GLY A 36 4.01 -14.99 3.60
CA GLY A 36 2.91 -14.90 2.65
C GLY A 36 2.31 -13.52 2.59
N PHE A 37 3.08 -12.51 2.17
CA PHE A 37 2.45 -11.65 1.17
C PHE A 37 2.11 -12.57 0.01
N PRO A 38 0.83 -12.80 -0.31
CA PRO A 38 0.51 -13.59 -1.49
C PRO A 38 1.27 -12.94 -2.65
N PRO A 39 1.97 -13.73 -3.47
CA PRO A 39 2.64 -13.17 -4.63
C PRO A 39 1.62 -12.33 -5.38
N GLY A 40 1.99 -11.09 -5.72
CA GLY A 40 1.13 -10.25 -6.52
C GLY A 40 0.71 -11.01 -7.78
N ILE A 41 -0.51 -10.76 -8.27
CA ILE A 41 -1.01 -11.45 -9.46
C ILE A 41 -0.12 -11.03 -10.64
N PRO A 42 0.54 -11.97 -11.35
CA PRO A 42 1.35 -11.64 -12.52
C PRO A 42 0.53 -10.85 -13.54
N GLY A 43 1.09 -9.79 -14.12
CA GLY A 43 0.36 -8.93 -15.07
C GLY A 43 -0.22 -9.70 -16.28
N LYS A 44 0.45 -10.77 -16.72
CA LYS A 44 -0.04 -11.67 -17.77
C LYS A 44 -1.39 -12.34 -17.41
N ASP A 45 -1.64 -12.59 -16.13
CA ASP A 45 -2.86 -13.24 -15.64
C ASP A 45 -3.99 -12.21 -15.47
N LEU A 46 -3.67 -10.91 -15.53
CA LEU A 46 -4.63 -9.81 -15.53
C LEU A 46 -5.10 -9.39 -16.93
N ILE A 47 -4.48 -9.90 -18.00
CA ILE A 47 -4.82 -9.55 -19.40
C ILE A 47 -6.29 -9.86 -19.72
N GLN A 48 -6.87 -10.88 -19.09
CA GLN A 48 -8.29 -11.23 -19.26
C GLN A 48 -9.26 -10.10 -18.88
N PHE A 49 -8.82 -9.13 -18.08
CA PHE A 49 -9.60 -7.94 -17.70
C PHE A 49 -9.40 -6.76 -18.66
N ALA A 50 -8.51 -6.86 -19.65
CA ALA A 50 -8.33 -5.80 -20.62
C ALA A 50 -9.59 -5.65 -21.49
N GLY A 51 -10.19 -4.46 -21.46
CA GLY A 51 -11.41 -4.17 -22.21
C GLY A 51 -12.70 -4.74 -21.60
N THR A 52 -12.68 -5.22 -20.34
CA THR A 52 -13.91 -5.63 -19.64
C THR A 52 -14.76 -4.45 -19.18
N LEU A 53 -14.19 -3.25 -19.14
CA LEU A 53 -14.95 -2.03 -18.87
C LEU A 53 -15.63 -1.60 -20.17
N SER A 54 -16.96 -1.69 -20.22
CA SER A 54 -17.73 -1.19 -21.35
C SER A 54 -17.72 0.35 -21.39
N PRO A 55 -18.00 0.98 -22.54
CA PRO A 55 -18.21 2.42 -22.61
C PRO A 55 -19.28 2.90 -21.62
N GLU A 56 -20.35 2.12 -21.44
CA GLU A 56 -21.43 2.42 -20.52
C GLU A 56 -20.95 2.38 -19.06
N ASP A 57 -20.17 1.37 -18.66
CA ASP A 57 -19.57 1.29 -17.32
C ASP A 57 -18.63 2.48 -17.07
N ALA A 58 -17.87 2.88 -18.09
CA ALA A 58 -16.95 4.01 -18.00
C ALA A 58 -17.70 5.34 -17.83
N GLU A 59 -18.80 5.54 -18.57
CA GLU A 59 -19.65 6.72 -18.43
C GLU A 59 -20.32 6.79 -17.06
N GLU A 60 -20.81 5.66 -16.54
CA GLU A 60 -21.39 5.59 -15.19
C GLU A 60 -20.35 5.97 -14.12
N LEU A 61 -19.13 5.43 -14.22
CA LEU A 61 -18.04 5.77 -13.29
C LEU A 61 -17.68 7.26 -13.35
N ILE A 62 -17.62 7.86 -14.53
CA ILE A 62 -17.39 9.30 -14.70
C ILE A 62 -18.49 10.10 -14.00
N GLN A 63 -19.75 9.74 -14.23
CA GLN A 63 -20.88 10.42 -13.58
C GLN A 63 -20.81 10.32 -12.06
N ILE A 64 -20.54 9.14 -11.51
CA ILE A 64 -20.41 8.94 -10.05
C ILE A 64 -19.28 9.80 -9.47
N ILE A 65 -18.14 9.91 -10.15
CA ILE A 65 -17.01 10.71 -9.70
C ILE A 65 -17.36 12.20 -9.73
N GLU A 66 -17.92 12.70 -10.84
CA GLU A 66 -18.31 14.11 -10.98
C GLU A 66 -19.42 14.49 -9.99
N ASP A 67 -20.42 13.62 -9.83
CA ASP A 67 -21.47 13.81 -8.84
C ASP A 67 -20.95 13.71 -7.42
N GLY A 68 -19.92 12.92 -7.14
CA GLY A 68 -19.31 12.82 -5.81
C GLY A 68 -18.29 13.91 -5.51
N CYS A 69 -17.80 14.62 -6.53
CA CYS A 69 -16.71 15.57 -6.39
C CYS A 69 -17.10 16.70 -5.44
N GLU A 70 -16.25 16.96 -4.45
CA GLU A 70 -16.39 18.04 -3.46
C GLU A 70 -17.71 18.03 -2.64
N LYS A 71 -18.53 16.97 -2.73
CA LYS A 71 -19.72 16.81 -1.89
C LYS A 71 -19.34 16.31 -0.51
N ILE A 72 -19.52 17.18 0.49
CA ILE A 72 -19.38 16.84 1.91
C ILE A 72 -20.78 16.51 2.45
N ASP A 73 -20.95 15.28 2.97
CA ASP A 73 -22.16 14.88 3.69
C ASP A 73 -22.13 15.48 5.11
N TYR A 74 -22.71 16.67 5.27
CA TYR A 74 -22.80 17.39 6.53
C TYR A 74 -23.59 16.64 7.63
N ASN A 75 -24.32 15.56 7.29
CA ASN A 75 -25.06 14.75 8.27
C ASN A 75 -24.24 13.57 8.84
N LYS A 76 -23.03 13.30 8.34
CA LYS A 76 -22.17 12.22 8.84
C LYS A 76 -21.17 12.64 9.92
N THR A 77 -21.15 13.91 10.31
CA THR A 77 -20.40 14.38 11.48
C THR A 77 -21.35 14.45 12.69
N LYS A 78 -21.42 13.33 13.42
CA LYS A 78 -21.98 13.27 14.77
C LYS A 78 -20.89 12.87 15.75
#